data_AF-A0A845QYI9-F1
#
_entry.id   AF-A0A845QYI9-F1
#
_cell.length_a   1.000
_cell.length_b   1.000
_cell.length_c   1.000
_cell.angle_alpha   90.00
_cell.angle_beta   90.00
_cell.angle_gamma   90.00
#
_symmetry.space_group_name_H-M   'P 1'
#
loop_
_entity.id
_entity.type
_entity.pdbx_description
1 polymer ?
#
loop_
_entity_poly.entity_id
_entity_poly.type
_entity_poly.pdbx_seq_one_letter_code
_entity_poly.pdbx_strand_id
1 'polypeptide(L)'
;MYSYNIFKKELCNFLNENEKDIIRKDIYEFNKLINIIDYLPPLYLEKNKYFNVLFKEKNIFKLLYLVCTEYLKNINKTYEEDNELFNLSIKLINKFYDVFKPINLNNKYIVIYPKLSIKKYITQVKESEDFRFSYISEKTLEKLIYLIIKFSEFELSNIDKRKFGEINLPSLVLANIKLYEKGILKIYQNEDRKIEFYLTKINTNKANSKIIKDDEYIMYKIIEILCKNNYGSFTACDFMK
;
A
#
# COMPACT_ATOMS: atom_id res chain seq x y z
N MET A 1 3.50 -5.36 28.36
CA MET A 1 3.18 -6.73 27.93
C MET A 1 1.75 -6.71 27.41
N TYR A 2 1.55 -6.75 26.08
CA TYR A 2 0.22 -6.64 25.47
C TYR A 2 -0.48 -8.00 25.48
N SER A 3 -1.79 -8.03 25.74
CA SER A 3 -2.56 -9.27 25.76
C SER A 3 -2.91 -9.74 24.34
N TYR A 4 -2.94 -11.06 24.14
CA TYR A 4 -3.33 -11.74 22.89
C TYR A 4 -4.59 -11.17 22.24
N ASN A 5 -5.63 -10.94 23.05
CA ASN A 5 -6.93 -10.45 22.59
C ASN A 5 -6.88 -9.01 22.09
N ILE A 6 -6.01 -8.18 22.65
CA ILE A 6 -5.81 -6.80 22.19
C ILE A 6 -5.15 -6.81 20.81
N PHE A 7 -4.08 -7.58 20.65
CA PHE A 7 -3.36 -7.69 19.38
C PHE A 7 -4.23 -8.27 18.25
N LYS A 8 -4.95 -9.37 18.52
CA LYS A 8 -5.88 -9.96 17.55
C LYS A 8 -6.94 -8.94 17.10
N LYS A 9 -7.53 -8.20 18.05
CA LYS A 9 -8.53 -7.17 17.76
C LYS A 9 -7.95 -6.03 16.92
N GLU A 10 -6.76 -5.54 17.24
CA GLU A 10 -6.08 -4.48 16.48
C GLU A 10 -5.73 -4.93 15.05
N LEU A 11 -5.21 -6.15 14.88
CA LEU A 11 -4.95 -6.73 13.56
C LEU A 11 -6.23 -6.93 12.75
N CYS A 12 -7.29 -7.45 13.36
CA CYS A 12 -8.58 -7.60 12.70
C CYS A 12 -9.12 -6.24 12.22
N ASN A 13 -9.11 -5.23 13.09
CA ASN A 13 -9.55 -3.90 12.73
C ASN A 13 -8.74 -3.31 11.57
N PHE A 14 -7.41 -3.53 11.58
CA PHE A 14 -6.54 -3.03 10.54
C PHE A 14 -6.68 -3.76 9.19
N LEU A 15 -6.84 -5.09 9.21
CA LEU A 15 -6.89 -5.91 8.00
C LEU A 15 -8.31 -6.06 7.41
N ASN A 16 -9.35 -5.83 8.21
CA ASN A 16 -10.76 -5.95 7.82
C ASN A 16 -11.46 -4.60 7.58
N GLU A 17 -10.73 -3.49 7.38
CA GLU A 17 -11.37 -2.30 6.85
C GLU A 17 -11.91 -2.65 5.45
N ASN A 18 -13.21 -2.98 5.41
CA ASN A 18 -14.00 -3.29 4.22
C ASN A 18 -14.19 -2.00 3.41
N GLU A 19 -13.08 -1.42 2.97
CA GLU A 19 -13.11 -0.41 1.95
C GLU A 19 -13.40 -1.13 0.64
N LYS A 20 -14.64 -0.99 0.15
CA LYS A 20 -14.98 -1.35 -1.23
C LYS A 20 -14.04 -0.65 -2.24
N ASP A 21 -13.40 0.43 -1.80
CA ASP A 21 -12.40 1.15 -2.58
C ASP A 21 -11.13 0.30 -2.73
N ILE A 22 -10.84 -0.07 -3.97
CA ILE A 22 -9.77 -1.03 -4.30
C ILE A 22 -8.36 -0.47 -4.18
N ILE A 23 -8.25 0.84 -3.97
CA ILE A 23 -6.98 1.53 -3.74
C ILE A 23 -6.85 1.86 -2.25
N ARG A 24 -7.88 2.45 -1.62
CA ARG A 24 -7.77 2.90 -0.20
C ARG A 24 -7.48 1.76 0.78
N LYS A 25 -7.93 0.54 0.52
CA LYS A 25 -7.61 -0.66 1.34
C LYS A 25 -6.10 -0.98 1.48
N ASP A 26 -5.27 -0.39 0.62
CA ASP A 26 -3.82 -0.52 0.62
C ASP A 26 -3.11 0.82 0.90
N ILE A 27 -3.85 1.80 1.44
CA ILE A 27 -3.38 3.08 1.94
C ILE A 27 -3.52 3.07 3.45
N TYR A 28 -2.50 3.54 4.15
CA TYR A 28 -2.48 3.46 5.60
C TYR A 28 -2.04 4.76 6.25
N GLU A 29 -2.89 5.29 7.12
CA GLU A 29 -2.59 6.46 7.94
C GLU A 29 -1.45 6.16 8.92
N PHE A 30 -0.65 7.19 9.23
CA PHE A 30 0.49 7.06 10.12
C PHE A 30 0.10 6.47 11.48
N ASN A 31 -0.98 6.99 12.09
CA ASN A 31 -1.44 6.55 13.41
C ASN A 31 -1.87 5.08 13.43
N LYS A 32 -2.40 4.56 12.33
CA LYS A 32 -2.74 3.13 12.20
C LYS A 32 -1.49 2.28 12.05
N LEU A 33 -0.52 2.76 11.28
CA LEU A 33 0.74 2.06 11.05
C LEU A 33 1.62 2.02 12.29
N ILE A 34 1.81 3.14 12.98
CA ILE A 34 2.74 3.21 14.12
C ILE A 34 2.34 2.23 15.23
N ASN A 35 1.02 2.13 15.49
CA ASN A 35 0.48 1.15 16.43
C ASN A 35 0.84 -0.29 16.05
N ILE A 36 0.99 -0.62 14.76
CA ILE A 36 1.35 -1.97 14.32
C ILE A 36 2.86 -2.17 14.24
N ILE A 37 3.61 -1.13 13.88
CA ILE A 37 5.06 -1.22 13.67
C ILE A 37 5.83 -1.42 14.96
N ASP A 38 5.36 -0.87 16.07
CA ASP A 38 5.91 -1.21 17.39
C ASP A 38 5.85 -2.73 17.65
N TYR A 39 5.03 -3.47 16.88
CA TYR A 39 4.92 -4.93 16.86
C TYR A 39 5.42 -5.61 15.57
N LEU A 40 6.18 -4.92 14.71
CA LEU A 40 6.84 -5.51 13.53
C LEU A 40 8.37 -5.62 13.72
N PRO A 41 8.86 -6.41 14.69
CA PRO A 41 10.29 -6.58 14.89
C PRO A 41 10.93 -7.33 13.72
N PRO A 42 12.26 -7.21 13.50
CA PRO A 42 12.98 -8.14 12.63
C PRO A 42 12.74 -9.59 13.07
N LEU A 43 12.56 -10.48 12.10
CA LEU A 43 12.30 -11.90 12.35
C LEU A 43 13.56 -12.73 12.10
N TYR A 44 13.92 -13.58 13.05
CA TYR A 44 15.16 -14.35 13.01
C TYR A 44 14.86 -15.82 12.72
N LEU A 45 15.33 -16.33 11.59
CA LEU A 45 15.06 -17.70 11.17
C LEU A 45 16.36 -18.49 10.99
N GLU A 46 16.30 -19.78 11.29
CA GLU A 46 17.39 -20.69 10.98
C GLU A 46 17.59 -20.78 9.47
N LYS A 47 18.82 -20.51 9.04
CA LYS A 47 19.22 -20.43 7.63
C LYS A 47 18.86 -21.69 6.86
N ASN A 48 19.12 -22.86 7.44
CA ASN A 48 18.84 -24.15 6.82
C ASN A 48 17.34 -24.38 6.61
N LYS A 49 16.50 -24.06 7.60
CA LYS A 49 15.04 -24.19 7.49
C LYS A 49 14.50 -23.29 6.39
N TYR A 50 14.91 -22.02 6.39
CA TYR A 50 14.47 -21.05 5.40
C TYR A 50 14.85 -21.46 3.97
N PHE A 51 16.14 -21.75 3.71
CA PHE A 51 16.60 -22.04 2.35
C PHE A 51 16.16 -23.42 1.85
N ASN A 52 15.98 -24.40 2.74
CA ASN A 52 15.36 -25.68 2.36
C ASN A 52 13.95 -25.43 1.81
N VAL A 53 13.12 -24.66 2.52
CA VAL A 53 11.75 -24.42 2.06
C VAL A 53 11.71 -23.55 0.80
N LEU A 54 12.52 -22.49 0.74
CA LEU A 54 12.55 -21.58 -0.42
C LEU A 54 13.03 -22.27 -1.70
N PHE A 55 14.16 -22.98 -1.64
CA PHE A 55 14.84 -23.48 -2.84
C PHE A 55 14.63 -24.97 -3.13
N LYS A 56 14.57 -25.82 -2.09
CA LYS A 56 14.37 -27.27 -2.29
C LYS A 56 12.90 -27.61 -2.46
N GLU A 57 12.07 -27.18 -1.51
CA GLU A 57 10.65 -27.52 -1.53
C GLU A 57 9.84 -26.61 -2.46
N LYS A 58 10.34 -25.40 -2.75
CA LYS A 58 9.68 -24.37 -3.56
C LYS A 58 8.22 -24.13 -3.11
N ASN A 59 7.99 -24.17 -1.80
CA ASN A 59 6.65 -24.09 -1.22
C ASN A 59 6.47 -22.77 -0.46
N ILE A 60 5.76 -21.83 -1.09
CA ILE A 60 5.49 -20.52 -0.53
C ILE A 60 4.63 -20.59 0.74
N PHE A 61 3.68 -21.52 0.82
CA PHE A 61 2.81 -21.66 1.99
C PHE A 61 3.59 -22.13 3.21
N LYS A 62 4.50 -23.10 3.04
CA LYS A 62 5.41 -23.53 4.10
C LYS A 62 6.35 -22.41 4.53
N LEU A 63 6.84 -21.61 3.59
CA LEU A 63 7.71 -20.48 3.92
C LEU A 63 6.95 -19.46 4.77
N LEU A 64 5.73 -19.11 4.36
CA LEU A 64 4.86 -18.21 5.11
C LEU A 64 4.53 -18.78 6.49
N TYR A 65 4.22 -20.08 6.59
CA TYR A 65 4.01 -20.75 7.88
C TYR A 65 5.22 -20.57 8.79
N LEU A 66 6.43 -20.89 8.31
CA LEU A 66 7.67 -20.72 9.09
C LEU A 66 7.87 -19.30 9.62
N VAL A 67 7.66 -18.30 8.75
CA VAL A 67 7.79 -16.89 9.13
C VAL A 67 6.72 -16.49 10.13
N CYS A 68 5.48 -16.94 9.93
CA CYS A 68 4.36 -16.66 10.84
C CYS A 68 4.61 -17.28 12.22
N THR A 69 5.09 -18.52 12.30
CA THR A 69 5.43 -19.16 13.57
C THR A 69 6.47 -18.35 14.33
N GLU A 70 7.49 -17.84 13.63
CA GLU A 70 8.52 -17.01 14.27
C GLU A 70 7.99 -15.64 14.72
N TYR A 71 7.15 -15.02 13.90
CA TYR A 71 6.45 -13.78 14.26
C TYR A 71 5.63 -13.94 15.55
N LEU A 72 4.84 -15.02 15.63
CA LEU A 72 3.98 -15.30 16.78
C LEU A 72 4.76 -15.56 18.07
N LYS A 73 5.93 -16.22 18.00
CA LYS A 73 6.82 -16.39 19.16
C LYS A 73 7.26 -15.06 19.77
N ASN A 74 7.44 -14.03 18.95
CA ASN A 74 7.86 -12.71 19.41
C ASN A 74 6.75 -11.95 20.14
N ILE A 75 5.47 -12.31 19.93
CA ILE A 75 4.33 -11.56 20.48
C ILE A 75 3.89 -12.07 21.85
N ASN A 76 3.96 -13.38 22.14
CA ASN A 76 3.90 -13.96 23.50
C ASN A 76 4.07 -15.50 23.45
N LYS A 77 4.70 -16.09 24.48
CA LYS A 77 5.15 -17.50 24.49
C LYS A 77 4.05 -18.56 24.70
N THR A 78 2.82 -18.19 25.07
CA THR A 78 1.73 -19.11 25.43
C THR A 78 0.59 -19.05 24.41
N TYR A 79 0.92 -19.16 23.14
CA TYR A 79 -0.08 -19.15 22.09
C TYR A 79 -0.43 -20.59 21.69
N GLU A 80 -1.71 -20.94 21.79
CA GLU A 80 -2.29 -22.11 21.16
C GLU A 80 -2.62 -21.76 19.70
N GLU A 81 -2.42 -22.68 18.75
CA GLU A 81 -2.64 -22.45 17.31
C GLU A 81 -4.11 -22.07 16.99
N ASP A 82 -4.45 -20.78 17.06
CA ASP A 82 -5.68 -20.19 16.51
C ASP A 82 -5.54 -20.00 14.99
N ASN A 83 -6.34 -20.74 14.22
CA ASN A 83 -6.37 -20.63 12.75
C ASN A 83 -6.65 -19.21 12.26
N GLU A 84 -7.42 -18.40 13.00
CA GLU A 84 -7.73 -17.02 12.63
C GLU A 84 -6.49 -16.12 12.76
N LEU A 85 -5.77 -16.19 13.89
CA LEU A 85 -4.57 -15.38 14.06
C LEU A 85 -3.45 -15.83 13.12
N PHE A 86 -3.34 -17.12 12.82
CA PHE A 86 -2.44 -17.61 11.79
C PHE A 86 -2.74 -16.96 10.43
N ASN A 87 -4.01 -16.94 10.02
CA ASN A 87 -4.44 -16.30 8.77
C ASN A 87 -4.17 -14.79 8.75
N LEU A 88 -4.39 -14.08 9.87
CA LEU A 88 -4.07 -12.65 10.00
C LEU A 88 -2.56 -12.41 9.93
N SER A 89 -1.77 -13.29 10.54
CA SER A 89 -0.31 -13.24 10.51
C SER A 89 0.21 -13.41 9.08
N ILE A 90 -0.33 -14.37 8.31
CA ILE A 90 0.02 -14.51 6.88
C ILE A 90 -0.23 -13.21 6.12
N LYS A 91 -1.41 -12.58 6.32
CA LYS A 91 -1.75 -11.31 5.66
C LYS A 91 -0.73 -10.22 6.02
N LEU A 92 -0.41 -10.09 7.31
CA LEU A 92 0.56 -9.11 7.81
C LEU A 92 1.97 -9.38 7.26
N ILE A 93 2.45 -10.62 7.31
CA ILE A 93 3.78 -11.00 6.81
C ILE A 93 3.91 -10.68 5.31
N ASN A 94 2.93 -11.10 4.50
CA ASN A 94 2.91 -10.78 3.08
C ASN A 94 2.93 -9.26 2.80
N LYS A 95 2.23 -8.50 3.64
CA LYS A 95 2.05 -7.06 3.42
C LYS A 95 3.24 -6.24 3.90
N PHE A 96 3.84 -6.60 5.04
CA PHE A 96 4.83 -5.75 5.73
C PHE A 96 6.26 -6.29 5.78
N TYR A 97 6.52 -7.57 5.49
CA TYR A 97 7.88 -8.13 5.53
C TYR A 97 8.43 -8.42 4.13
N ASP A 98 9.75 -8.28 3.99
CA ASP A 98 10.50 -8.66 2.79
C ASP A 98 10.94 -10.14 2.87
N VAL A 99 9.96 -11.04 2.93
CA VAL A 99 10.20 -12.49 3.15
C VAL A 99 11.20 -13.09 2.18
N PHE A 100 11.20 -12.65 0.92
CA PHE A 100 12.07 -13.17 -0.14
C PHE A 100 13.44 -12.50 -0.22
N LYS A 101 13.71 -11.48 0.60
CA LYS A 101 14.98 -10.75 0.64
C LYS A 101 15.56 -10.78 2.07
N PRO A 102 15.88 -11.98 2.61
CA PRO A 102 16.47 -12.09 3.92
C PRO A 102 17.91 -11.55 3.92
N ILE A 103 18.37 -11.09 5.08
CA ILE A 103 19.76 -10.69 5.30
C ILE A 103 20.46 -11.79 6.10
N ASN A 104 21.63 -12.23 5.66
CA ASN A 104 22.46 -13.14 6.44
C ASN A 104 22.98 -12.39 7.68
N LEU A 105 22.58 -12.83 8.87
CA LEU A 105 23.09 -12.27 10.11
C LEU A 105 24.41 -12.95 10.51
N ASN A 106 24.44 -14.28 10.41
CA ASN A 106 25.63 -15.10 10.65
C ASN A 106 25.49 -16.45 9.92
N ASN A 107 26.37 -17.41 10.24
CA ASN A 107 26.37 -18.73 9.61
C ASN A 107 25.11 -19.56 9.90
N LYS A 108 24.39 -19.27 11.00
CA LYS A 108 23.25 -20.07 11.47
C LYS A 108 21.90 -19.41 11.20
N TYR A 109 21.83 -18.09 11.23
CA TYR A 109 20.59 -17.33 11.17
C TYR A 109 20.56 -16.34 10.01
N ILE A 110 19.36 -16.21 9.45
CA ILE A 110 18.97 -15.08 8.62
C ILE A 110 18.03 -14.17 9.40
N VAL A 111 17.93 -12.92 8.98
CA VAL A 111 16.95 -11.97 9.49
C VAL A 111 16.07 -11.46 8.35
N ILE A 112 14.77 -11.43 8.58
CA ILE A 112 13.76 -10.87 7.68
C ILE A 112 13.29 -9.56 8.30
N TYR A 113 13.48 -8.46 7.58
CA TYR A 113 13.08 -7.14 8.04
C TYR A 113 11.71 -6.75 7.49
N PRO A 114 10.99 -5.85 8.18
CA PRO A 114 9.92 -5.09 7.55
C PRO A 114 10.42 -4.38 6.29
N LYS A 115 9.55 -4.19 5.31
CA LYS A 115 9.92 -3.60 4.02
C LYS A 115 10.57 -2.24 4.19
N LEU A 116 11.62 -1.99 3.42
CA LEU A 116 12.37 -0.73 3.48
C LEU A 116 11.48 0.50 3.25
N SER A 117 10.48 0.39 2.36
CA SER A 117 9.55 1.49 2.07
C SER A 117 8.71 1.89 3.28
N ILE A 118 8.30 0.92 4.10
CA ILE A 118 7.55 1.15 5.34
C ILE A 118 8.47 1.85 6.35
N LYS A 119 9.69 1.33 6.54
CA LYS A 119 10.71 1.97 7.40
C LYS A 119 10.97 3.42 7.03
N LYS A 120 11.23 3.69 5.74
CA LYS A 120 11.46 5.04 5.21
C LYS A 120 10.27 5.97 5.48
N TYR A 121 9.06 5.52 5.21
CA TYR A 121 7.85 6.31 5.46
C TYR A 121 7.74 6.73 6.93
N ILE A 122 7.94 5.80 7.88
CA ILE A 122 7.85 6.10 9.30
C ILE A 122 8.87 7.14 9.71
N THR A 123 10.13 6.96 9.30
CA THR A 123 11.21 7.90 9.56
C THR A 123 10.85 9.28 9.02
N GLN A 124 10.38 9.36 7.77
CA GLN A 124 9.99 10.62 7.14
C GLN A 124 8.84 11.33 7.84
N VAL A 125 7.85 10.59 8.37
CA VAL A 125 6.73 11.21 9.12
C VAL A 125 7.20 11.68 10.49
N LYS A 126 8.03 10.89 11.18
CA LYS A 126 8.62 11.28 12.47
C LYS A 126 9.49 12.53 12.35
N GLU A 127 10.31 12.61 11.29
CA GLU A 127 11.18 13.76 11.03
C GLU A 127 10.41 15.02 10.61
N SER A 128 9.31 14.87 9.86
CA SER A 128 8.54 16.03 9.38
C SER A 128 7.41 16.47 10.32
N GLU A 129 7.14 15.74 11.40
CA GLU A 129 6.04 15.97 12.36
C GLU A 129 4.62 16.09 11.73
N ASP A 130 4.46 15.70 10.47
CA ASP A 130 3.20 15.80 9.74
C ASP A 130 2.53 14.43 9.65
N PHE A 131 1.72 14.14 10.66
CA PHE A 131 1.01 12.87 10.80
C PHE A 131 -0.14 12.67 9.81
N ARG A 132 -0.42 13.66 8.95
CA ARG A 132 -1.50 13.58 7.94
C ARG A 132 -1.10 12.78 6.70
N PHE A 133 0.19 12.48 6.53
CA PHE A 133 0.67 11.69 5.41
C PHE A 133 0.33 10.21 5.60
N SER A 134 -0.29 9.60 4.58
CA SER A 134 -0.50 8.15 4.54
C SER A 134 0.61 7.43 3.78
N TYR A 135 0.89 6.19 4.18
CA TYR A 135 1.71 5.27 3.41
C TYR A 135 0.90 4.70 2.26
N ILE A 136 1.48 4.72 1.07
CA ILE A 136 1.00 3.99 -0.11
C ILE A 136 2.17 3.20 -0.69
N SER A 137 1.95 1.92 -1.00
CA SER A 137 2.99 1.13 -1.67
C SER A 137 3.16 1.59 -3.11
N GLU A 138 4.36 1.48 -3.68
CA GLU A 138 4.62 1.88 -5.07
C GLU A 138 3.68 1.17 -6.05
N LYS A 139 3.45 -0.14 -5.87
CA LYS A 139 2.48 -0.91 -6.67
C LYS A 139 1.05 -0.37 -6.57
N THR A 140 0.61 0.03 -5.37
CA THR A 140 -0.72 0.61 -5.16
C THR A 140 -0.82 1.99 -5.80
N LEU A 141 0.23 2.80 -5.72
CA LEU A 141 0.32 4.10 -6.36
C LEU A 141 0.27 3.98 -7.89
N GLU A 142 1.06 3.08 -8.47
CA GLU A 142 1.03 2.79 -9.90
C GLU A 142 -0.36 2.36 -10.36
N LYS A 143 -1.01 1.48 -9.59
CA LYS A 143 -2.38 1.04 -9.85
C LYS A 143 -3.37 2.23 -9.82
N LEU A 144 -3.27 3.10 -8.82
CA LEU A 144 -4.09 4.32 -8.75
C LEU A 144 -3.90 5.18 -10.01
N ILE A 145 -2.65 5.50 -10.34
CA ILE A 145 -2.33 6.35 -11.51
C ILE A 145 -2.87 5.71 -12.79
N TYR A 146 -2.67 4.41 -12.99
CA TYR A 146 -3.17 3.70 -14.16
C TYR A 146 -4.70 3.77 -14.30
N LEU A 147 -5.43 3.56 -13.21
CA LEU A 147 -6.89 3.67 -13.21
C LEU A 147 -7.35 5.08 -13.51
N ILE A 148 -6.69 6.09 -12.94
CA ILE A 148 -6.99 7.49 -13.21
C ILE A 148 -6.66 7.87 -14.65
N ILE A 149 -5.59 7.35 -15.25
CA ILE A 149 -5.29 7.54 -16.68
C ILE A 149 -6.48 7.04 -17.52
N LYS A 150 -6.97 5.82 -17.26
CA LYS A 150 -8.12 5.27 -17.99
C LYS A 150 -9.39 6.09 -17.82
N PHE A 151 -9.64 6.57 -16.61
CA PHE A 151 -10.76 7.48 -16.36
C PHE A 151 -10.59 8.82 -17.10
N SER A 152 -9.39 9.38 -17.10
CA SER A 152 -9.08 10.66 -17.73
C SER A 152 -9.17 10.57 -19.27
N GLU A 153 -8.75 9.46 -19.88
CA GLU A 153 -8.96 9.20 -21.31
C GLU A 153 -10.45 9.17 -21.66
N PHE A 154 -11.25 8.49 -20.83
CA PHE A 154 -12.70 8.46 -20.99
C PHE A 154 -13.27 9.88 -20.90
N GLU A 155 -12.87 10.69 -19.92
CA GLU A 155 -13.32 12.08 -19.81
C GLU A 155 -12.94 12.91 -21.03
N LEU A 156 -11.69 12.84 -21.50
CA LEU A 156 -11.24 13.57 -22.70
C LEU A 156 -11.98 13.17 -23.97
N SER A 157 -12.38 11.91 -24.09
CA SER A 157 -13.19 11.45 -25.25
C SER A 157 -14.63 11.94 -25.22
N ASN A 158 -15.14 12.32 -24.05
CA ASN A 158 -16.53 12.76 -23.83
C ASN A 158 -16.68 14.25 -23.52
N ILE A 159 -15.58 15.00 -23.43
CA ILE A 159 -15.62 16.42 -23.11
C ILE A 159 -16.05 17.25 -24.33
N ASP A 160 -16.88 18.26 -24.09
CA ASP A 160 -17.16 19.28 -25.11
C ASP A 160 -15.95 20.21 -25.27
N LYS A 161 -15.07 19.86 -26.21
CA LYS A 161 -13.86 20.64 -26.53
C LYS A 161 -14.14 22.08 -26.93
N ARG A 162 -15.35 22.40 -27.42
CA ARG A 162 -15.73 23.79 -27.78
C ARG A 162 -15.89 24.65 -26.53
N LYS A 163 -16.26 24.04 -25.41
CA LYS A 163 -16.50 24.72 -24.13
C LYS A 163 -15.27 24.76 -23.24
N PHE A 164 -14.47 23.69 -23.24
CA PHE A 164 -13.37 23.53 -22.29
C PHE A 164 -11.97 23.63 -22.92
N GLY A 165 -11.88 23.76 -24.26
CA GLY A 165 -10.62 23.78 -24.97
C GLY A 165 -9.91 22.42 -24.99
N GLU A 166 -8.63 22.44 -25.32
CA GLU A 166 -7.77 21.26 -25.21
C GLU A 166 -7.28 21.11 -23.77
N ILE A 167 -7.61 19.97 -23.16
CA ILE A 167 -7.12 19.61 -21.83
C ILE A 167 -5.98 18.61 -22.00
N ASN A 168 -4.82 18.94 -21.41
CA ASN A 168 -3.66 18.07 -21.41
C ASN A 168 -3.87 16.86 -20.47
N LEU A 169 -3.59 15.65 -20.95
CA LEU A 169 -3.83 14.40 -20.23
C LEU A 169 -3.07 14.31 -18.89
N PRO A 170 -1.74 14.55 -18.81
CA PRO A 170 -1.02 14.61 -17.53
C PRO A 170 -1.70 15.51 -16.49
N SER A 171 -2.07 16.73 -16.86
CA SER A 171 -2.71 17.69 -15.95
C SER A 171 -4.06 17.19 -15.45
N LEU A 172 -4.86 16.58 -16.32
CA LEU A 172 -6.14 15.97 -15.94
C LEU A 172 -5.96 14.78 -14.98
N VAL A 173 -4.97 13.92 -15.25
CA VAL A 173 -4.63 12.79 -14.38
C VAL A 173 -4.25 13.29 -12.99
N LEU A 174 -3.41 14.31 -12.90
CA LEU A 174 -3.03 14.91 -11.63
C LEU A 174 -4.25 15.49 -10.90
N ALA A 175 -5.10 16.25 -11.60
CA ALA A 175 -6.32 16.82 -11.04
C ALA A 175 -7.25 15.74 -10.47
N ASN A 176 -7.44 14.64 -11.20
CA ASN A 176 -8.26 13.52 -10.76
C ASN A 176 -7.67 12.76 -9.57
N ILE A 177 -6.34 12.61 -9.49
CA ILE A 177 -5.67 12.10 -8.28
C ILE A 177 -5.96 13.03 -7.10
N LYS A 178 -5.91 14.36 -7.28
CA LYS A 178 -6.25 15.32 -6.21
C LYS A 178 -7.71 15.24 -5.78
N LEU A 179 -8.64 15.01 -6.72
CA LEU A 179 -10.05 14.75 -6.37
C LEU A 179 -10.20 13.45 -5.57
N TYR A 180 -9.41 12.43 -5.91
CA TYR A 180 -9.38 11.16 -5.18
C TYR A 180 -8.81 11.29 -3.75
N GLU A 181 -7.72 12.05 -3.58
CA GLU A 181 -7.17 12.40 -2.25
C GLU A 181 -8.21 13.11 -1.38
N LYS A 182 -8.98 14.03 -1.98
CA LYS A 182 -10.08 14.76 -1.33
C LYS A 182 -11.31 13.90 -1.05
N GLY A 183 -11.32 12.64 -1.50
CA GLY A 183 -12.47 11.73 -1.38
C GLY A 183 -13.66 12.11 -2.26
N ILE A 184 -13.49 13.05 -3.19
CA ILE A 184 -14.51 13.50 -4.15
C ILE A 184 -14.65 12.46 -5.26
N LEU A 185 -13.53 11.97 -5.78
CA LEU A 185 -13.48 10.84 -6.70
C LEU A 185 -13.25 9.55 -5.89
N LYS A 186 -14.02 8.50 -6.20
CA LYS A 186 -13.92 7.21 -5.54
C LYS A 186 -13.83 6.09 -6.57
N ILE A 187 -13.03 5.07 -6.27
CA ILE A 187 -12.73 3.96 -7.20
C ILE A 187 -13.16 2.65 -6.56
N TYR A 188 -14.29 2.11 -7.02
CA TYR A 188 -14.87 0.89 -6.46
C TYR A 188 -14.74 -0.27 -7.43
N GLN A 189 -14.74 -1.48 -6.89
CA GLN A 189 -14.96 -2.69 -7.67
C GLN A 189 -16.34 -3.25 -7.33
N ASN A 190 -17.16 -3.43 -8.36
CA ASN A 190 -18.50 -4.00 -8.22
C ASN A 190 -18.45 -5.54 -8.11
N GLU A 191 -19.62 -6.17 -7.94
CA GLU A 191 -19.75 -7.61 -7.75
C GLU A 191 -19.27 -8.40 -8.98
N ASP A 192 -19.41 -7.84 -10.18
CA ASP A 192 -18.90 -8.37 -11.45
C ASP A 192 -17.39 -8.17 -11.65
N ARG A 193 -16.68 -7.70 -10.61
CA ARG A 193 -15.25 -7.34 -10.64
C ARG A 193 -14.90 -6.19 -11.59
N LYS A 194 -15.87 -5.43 -12.09
CA LYS A 194 -15.64 -4.23 -12.90
C LYS A 194 -15.28 -3.05 -12.00
N ILE A 195 -14.44 -2.16 -12.52
CA ILE A 195 -13.99 -0.96 -11.82
C ILE A 195 -14.92 0.20 -12.20
N GLU A 196 -15.43 0.91 -11.20
CA GLU A 196 -16.37 2.00 -11.35
C GLU A 196 -15.87 3.25 -10.64
N PHE A 197 -16.10 4.41 -11.27
CA PHE A 197 -15.72 5.71 -10.75
C PHE A 197 -16.97 6.46 -10.31
N TYR A 198 -16.93 7.03 -9.11
CA TYR A 198 -18.04 7.79 -8.54
C TYR A 198 -17.57 9.15 -8.05
N LEU A 199 -18.36 10.18 -8.35
CA LEU A 199 -18.20 11.51 -7.80
C LEU A 199 -19.15 11.71 -6.62
N THR A 200 -18.64 12.18 -5.49
CA THR A 200 -19.46 12.53 -4.32
C THR A 200 -19.45 14.04 -4.08
N LYS A 201 -20.61 14.59 -3.71
CA LYS A 201 -20.78 16.00 -3.33
C LYS A 201 -20.21 16.33 -1.95
N ILE A 202 -20.04 15.31 -1.09
CA ILE A 202 -19.68 15.49 0.31
C ILE A 202 -18.17 15.30 0.48
N ASN A 203 -17.50 16.39 0.89
CA ASN A 203 -16.20 16.35 1.52
C ASN A 203 -16.42 15.64 2.87
N THR A 204 -16.23 14.34 2.93
CA THR A 204 -16.39 13.63 4.20
C THR A 204 -15.27 14.13 5.11
N ASN A 205 -15.61 14.90 6.14
CA ASN A 205 -14.71 15.50 7.16
C ASN A 205 -13.83 14.49 7.93
N LYS A 206 -13.70 13.24 7.49
CA LYS A 206 -12.63 12.36 7.94
C LYS A 206 -11.34 12.86 7.32
N ALA A 207 -10.65 13.73 8.06
CA ALA A 207 -9.28 14.21 7.85
C ALA A 207 -8.62 13.53 6.65
N ASN A 208 -8.77 14.14 5.47
CA ASN A 208 -8.29 13.58 4.21
C ASN A 208 -6.78 13.40 4.33
N SER A 209 -6.37 12.16 4.60
CA SER A 209 -4.97 11.81 4.67
C SER A 209 -4.36 12.10 3.30
N LYS A 210 -3.41 13.03 3.24
CA LYS A 210 -2.70 13.31 2.00
C LYS A 210 -1.95 12.02 1.65
N ILE A 211 -2.31 11.41 0.53
CA ILE A 211 -1.76 10.12 0.10
C ILE A 211 -0.36 10.35 -0.48
N ILE A 212 -0.15 11.54 -1.06
CA ILE A 212 1.06 11.90 -1.79
C ILE A 212 1.73 13.08 -1.10
N LYS A 213 2.93 12.85 -0.55
CA LYS A 213 3.68 13.88 0.17
C LYS A 213 4.12 15.02 -0.76
N ASP A 214 4.58 14.65 -1.95
CA ASP A 214 5.26 15.50 -2.90
C ASP A 214 4.56 15.48 -4.27
N ASP A 215 4.11 16.65 -4.71
CA ASP A 215 3.42 16.80 -5.99
C ASP A 215 4.38 16.60 -7.17
N GLU A 216 5.66 16.97 -7.03
CA GLU A 216 6.68 16.76 -8.06
C GLU A 216 6.93 15.27 -8.27
N TYR A 217 7.05 14.50 -7.18
CA TYR A 217 7.20 13.05 -7.25
C TYR A 217 6.04 12.39 -8.01
N ILE A 218 4.81 12.87 -7.80
CA ILE A 218 3.64 12.33 -8.51
C ILE A 218 3.56 12.77 -9.96
N MET A 219 3.91 14.02 -10.27
CA MET A 219 4.05 14.47 -11.66
C MET A 219 5.04 13.58 -12.40
N TYR A 220 6.20 13.30 -11.80
CA TYR A 220 7.20 12.39 -12.36
C TYR A 220 6.63 10.99 -12.57
N LYS A 221 5.94 10.41 -11.57
CA LYS A 221 5.34 9.07 -11.68
C LYS A 221 4.23 9.00 -12.73
N ILE A 222 3.42 10.04 -12.88
CA ILE A 222 2.42 10.14 -13.95
C ILE A 222 3.10 10.11 -15.31
N ILE A 223 4.14 10.93 -15.53
CA ILE A 223 4.91 10.93 -16.78
C ILE A 223 5.52 9.56 -17.04
N GLU A 224 6.19 8.97 -16.04
CA GLU A 224 6.81 7.65 -16.16
C GLU A 224 5.81 6.61 -16.65
N ILE A 225 4.62 6.55 -16.04
CA ILE A 225 3.57 5.58 -16.40
C ILE A 225 2.97 5.90 -17.77
N LEU A 226 2.70 7.15 -18.10
CA LEU A 226 2.16 7.54 -19.40
C LEU A 226 3.11 7.17 -20.54
N CYS A 227 4.39 7.55 -20.42
CA CYS A 227 5.42 7.25 -21.41
C CYS A 227 5.66 5.74 -21.54
N LYS A 228 5.74 5.01 -20.42
CA LYS A 228 5.94 3.55 -20.43
C LYS A 228 4.80 2.78 -21.10
N ASN A 229 3.60 3.34 -21.12
CA ASN A 229 2.42 2.72 -21.72
C ASN A 229 2.04 3.33 -23.08
N ASN A 230 2.95 4.07 -23.72
CA ASN A 230 2.78 4.64 -25.06
C ASN A 230 1.58 5.60 -25.22
N TYR A 231 1.20 6.33 -24.16
CA TYR A 231 0.18 7.38 -24.26
C TYR A 231 0.70 8.67 -24.92
N GLY A 232 2.01 8.77 -25.12
CA GLY A 232 2.69 9.93 -25.67
C GLY A 232 4.01 10.22 -24.96
N SER A 233 4.72 11.23 -25.47
CA SER A 233 5.93 11.75 -24.84
C SER A 233 5.56 12.98 -24.01
N PHE A 234 5.72 12.88 -22.70
CA PHE A 234 5.36 13.96 -21.76
C PHE A 234 6.57 14.40 -20.94
N THR A 235 6.51 15.63 -20.46
CA THR A 235 7.54 16.30 -19.66
C THR A 235 6.89 17.07 -18.50
N ALA A 236 7.70 17.52 -17.53
CA ALA A 236 7.18 18.30 -16.40
C ALA A 236 6.48 19.61 -16.85
N CYS A 237 6.90 20.17 -17.99
CA CYS A 237 6.28 21.37 -18.58
C CYS A 237 4.81 21.17 -18.94
N ASP A 238 4.37 19.93 -19.15
CA ASP A 238 2.98 19.63 -19.52
C ASP A 238 2.01 19.81 -18.34
N PHE A 239 2.50 19.89 -17.11
CA PHE A 239 1.69 20.26 -15.93
C PHE A 239 1.58 21.77 -15.71
N MET A 240 2.40 22.58 -16.38
CA MET A 240 2.46 24.04 -16.22
C MET A 240 1.63 24.79 -17.26
N LYS A 241 1.02 24.07 -18.20
CA LYS A 241 0.12 24.58 -19.25
C LYS A 241 -1.32 24.31 -18.87
#